data_AF-A0A2I2FM04-F1
#
_entry.id   AF-A0A2I2FM04-F1
#
_cell.length_a   1.000
_cell.length_b   1.000
_cell.length_c   1.000
_cell.angle_alpha   90.00
_cell.angle_beta   90.00
_cell.angle_gamma   90.00
#
_symmetry.space_group_name_H-M   'P 1'
#
loop_
_entity.id
_entity.type
_entity.pdbx_description
1 polymer ?
#
loop_
_entity_poly.entity_id
_entity_poly.type
_entity_poly.pdbx_seq_one_letter_code
_entity_poly.pdbx_strand_id
1 'polypeptide(L)'
;MSSYQLTPDDLDISTETTPAIRAARNPNLPGQRFRSTKALTALEVAAACGQEQMFDLIRDARADESAWTQTQSPGEIVDDGLLSQEAAVPSSLSTSSPVHKSIAAGHHAMLQKLLHQHHDPKTRECITELRDHPDLDPYLRTPVFGVHLLHFAVACHSSAPLSWLGLPLSSAGSTAFGQTLLHIASLPLTFECIYQNNPDVVRSIHRTRTLDLAWSPHPRPSPLHMEPRLPSRLNPLRPRGRTPMTSAEQEAQLDTLRVIVDAGIDVRAQDVDGNTALHYLAETLNVDPGVMQLFIDMDAGEEVYHLALNREGLSPRALWESRSSSNQVMEE
;
A
#
# COMPACT_ATOMS: atom_id res chain seq x y z
N MET A 1 -10.88 -40.95 73.21
CA MET A 1 -10.84 -41.65 71.91
C MET A 1 -12.21 -41.53 71.28
N SER A 2 -12.35 -40.63 70.30
CA SER A 2 -13.48 -40.61 69.38
C SER A 2 -12.88 -40.59 67.98
N SER A 3 -12.96 -41.72 67.30
CA SER A 3 -12.49 -41.93 65.94
C SER A 3 -13.46 -41.27 64.97
N TYR A 4 -13.08 -40.12 64.40
CA TYR A 4 -13.78 -39.57 63.25
C TYR A 4 -13.47 -40.42 62.02
N GLN A 5 -14.50 -41.09 61.48
CA GLN A 5 -14.47 -41.73 60.17
C GLN A 5 -14.88 -40.70 59.11
N LEU A 6 -14.01 -40.45 58.13
CA LEU A 6 -14.28 -39.59 56.98
C LEU A 6 -15.41 -40.20 56.13
N THR A 7 -16.38 -39.39 55.75
CA THR A 7 -17.48 -39.76 54.85
C THR A 7 -17.17 -39.40 53.40
N PRO A 8 -17.86 -39.97 52.39
CA PRO A 8 -17.58 -39.66 50.98
C PRO A 8 -17.76 -38.19 50.60
N ASP A 9 -18.53 -37.44 51.38
CA ASP A 9 -18.73 -35.99 51.20
C ASP A 9 -17.53 -35.16 51.69
N ASP A 10 -16.66 -35.72 52.54
CA ASP A 10 -15.40 -35.09 52.96
C ASP A 10 -14.29 -35.18 51.86
N LEU A 11 -14.56 -35.90 50.77
CA LEU A 11 -13.65 -36.05 49.62
C LEU A 11 -14.01 -35.16 48.42
N ASP A 12 -15.06 -34.33 48.52
CA ASP A 12 -15.43 -33.43 47.44
C ASP A 12 -14.66 -32.09 47.54
N ILE A 13 -13.50 -32.05 46.89
CA ILE A 13 -12.57 -30.91 46.90
C ILE A 13 -12.94 -29.83 45.86
N SER A 14 -14.19 -29.78 45.41
CA SER A 14 -14.61 -28.93 44.30
C SER A 14 -14.78 -27.44 44.66
N THR A 15 -14.68 -27.04 45.93
CA THR A 15 -15.10 -25.68 46.35
C THR A 15 -14.03 -24.77 46.96
N GLU A 16 -12.85 -25.25 47.38
CA GLU A 16 -11.82 -24.35 47.93
C GLU A 16 -10.40 -24.75 47.53
N THR A 17 -9.96 -24.33 46.34
CA THR A 17 -8.52 -24.33 46.01
C THR A 17 -8.15 -23.01 45.33
N THR A 18 -7.21 -22.30 45.96
CA THR A 18 -6.61 -21.08 45.44
C THR A 18 -6.02 -21.31 44.03
N PRO A 19 -6.00 -20.28 43.17
CA PRO A 19 -5.60 -20.39 41.76
C PRO A 19 -4.20 -20.99 41.53
N ALA A 20 -3.33 -20.96 42.53
CA ALA A 20 -2.00 -21.56 42.49
C ALA A 20 -2.00 -23.10 42.41
N ILE A 21 -2.96 -23.79 43.05
CA ILE A 21 -3.01 -25.27 43.09
C ILE A 21 -3.60 -25.82 41.78
N ARG A 22 -4.51 -25.08 41.14
CA ARG A 22 -5.08 -25.43 39.83
C ARG A 22 -4.04 -25.36 38.70
N ALA A 23 -3.07 -24.46 38.81
CA ALA A 23 -1.94 -24.35 37.89
C ALA A 23 -0.92 -25.50 38.02
N ALA A 24 -0.83 -26.14 39.19
CA ALA A 24 0.11 -27.22 39.45
C ALA A 24 -0.40 -28.61 39.00
N ARG A 25 -1.72 -28.84 38.97
CA ARG A 25 -2.31 -30.15 38.59
C ARG A 25 -2.58 -30.33 37.10
N ASN A 26 -2.66 -29.24 36.34
CA ASN A 26 -2.67 -29.30 34.88
C ASN A 26 -1.29 -28.86 34.38
N PRO A 27 -0.32 -29.78 34.23
CA PRO A 27 0.89 -29.43 33.53
C PRO A 27 0.47 -28.92 32.15
N ASN A 28 0.78 -27.67 31.84
CA ASN A 28 0.63 -27.12 30.51
C ASN A 28 1.48 -27.97 29.57
N LEU A 29 0.87 -29.00 28.97
CA LEU A 29 1.47 -29.75 27.89
C LEU A 29 1.75 -28.74 26.76
N PRO A 30 2.99 -28.63 26.28
CA PRO A 30 3.32 -27.74 25.18
C PRO A 30 2.52 -28.20 23.96
N GLY A 31 1.51 -27.41 23.57
CA GLY A 31 0.60 -27.72 22.47
C GLY A 31 -0.87 -27.35 22.70
N GLN A 32 -1.33 -27.17 23.94
CA GLN A 32 -2.75 -26.88 24.19
C GLN A 32 -3.18 -25.42 23.97
N ARG A 33 -2.25 -24.48 23.75
CA ARG A 33 -2.57 -23.06 23.52
C ARG A 33 -2.89 -22.69 22.06
N PHE A 34 -2.68 -23.60 21.10
CA PHE A 34 -3.03 -23.38 19.70
C PHE A 34 -4.05 -24.41 19.23
N ARG A 35 -5.27 -24.39 19.78
CA ARG A 35 -6.40 -25.03 19.09
C ARG A 35 -6.83 -24.11 17.96
N SER A 36 -6.13 -24.18 16.83
CA SER A 36 -6.64 -23.63 15.58
C SER A 36 -7.81 -24.49 15.10
N THR A 37 -8.95 -23.88 14.81
CA THR A 37 -10.12 -24.56 14.22
C THR A 37 -9.91 -24.92 12.75
N LYS A 38 -8.81 -24.45 12.14
CA LYS A 38 -8.40 -24.71 10.76
C LYS A 38 -6.94 -25.18 10.73
N ALA A 39 -6.59 -26.14 9.87
CA ALA A 39 -5.19 -26.46 9.63
C ALA A 39 -4.51 -25.25 8.98
N LEU A 40 -3.46 -24.71 9.61
CA LEU A 40 -2.66 -23.61 9.07
C LEU A 40 -1.26 -24.11 8.77
N THR A 41 -0.67 -23.65 7.67
CA THR A 41 0.73 -23.95 7.36
C THR A 41 1.67 -23.15 8.26
N ALA A 42 2.92 -23.59 8.38
CA ALA A 42 3.93 -22.87 9.16
C ALA A 42 4.15 -21.44 8.65
N LEU A 43 4.08 -21.25 7.32
CA LEU A 43 4.20 -19.95 6.67
C LEU A 43 3.00 -19.04 6.97
N GLU A 44 1.79 -19.58 6.99
CA GLU A 44 0.58 -18.84 7.38
C GLU A 44 0.63 -18.36 8.83
N VAL A 45 1.11 -19.21 9.74
CA VAL A 45 1.30 -18.83 11.16
C VAL A 45 2.37 -17.76 11.28
N ALA A 46 3.49 -17.88 10.55
CA ALA A 46 4.54 -16.87 10.56
C ALA A 46 4.05 -15.52 10.04
N ALA A 47 3.26 -15.52 8.96
CA ALA A 47 2.64 -14.32 8.42
C ALA A 47 1.60 -13.71 9.38
N ALA A 48 0.82 -14.54 10.08
CA ALA A 48 -0.13 -14.12 11.10
C ALA A 48 0.54 -13.53 12.37
N CYS A 49 1.81 -13.85 12.62
CA CYS A 49 2.59 -13.28 13.71
C CYS A 49 3.36 -12.00 13.31
N GLY A 50 3.41 -11.68 12.01
CA GLY A 50 4.07 -10.47 11.49
C GLY A 50 5.60 -10.46 11.59
N GLN A 51 6.24 -11.59 11.92
CA GLN A 51 7.70 -11.67 12.09
C GLN A 51 8.38 -12.02 10.76
N GLU A 52 8.88 -10.99 10.05
CA GLU A 52 9.51 -11.11 8.73
C GLU A 52 10.69 -12.09 8.69
N GLN A 53 11.53 -12.07 9.72
CA GLN A 53 12.69 -12.95 9.84
C GLN A 53 12.30 -14.41 10.05
N MET A 54 11.25 -14.64 10.85
CA MET A 54 10.73 -15.98 11.10
C MET A 54 10.13 -16.57 9.81
N PHE A 55 9.47 -15.74 9.01
CA PHE A 55 8.93 -16.14 7.72
C PHE A 55 10.05 -16.60 6.76
N ASP A 56 11.13 -15.82 6.64
CA ASP A 56 12.28 -16.18 5.79
C ASP A 56 12.92 -17.50 6.23
N LEU A 57 13.15 -17.67 7.53
CA LEU A 57 13.76 -18.89 8.08
C LEU A 57 12.93 -20.14 7.79
N ILE A 58 11.60 -20.06 7.94
CA ILE A 58 10.70 -21.19 7.67
C ILE A 58 10.72 -21.53 6.18
N ARG A 59 10.79 -20.53 5.31
CA ARG A 59 10.90 -20.75 3.87
C ARG A 59 12.25 -21.32 3.45
N ASP A 60 13.35 -20.82 4.02
CA ASP A 60 14.70 -21.33 3.77
C ASP A 60 14.84 -22.80 4.21
N ALA A 61 14.05 -23.21 5.22
CA ALA A 61 13.91 -24.61 5.63
C ALA A 61 13.08 -25.47 4.65
N ARG A 62 12.68 -24.93 3.50
CA ARG A 62 11.84 -25.57 2.47
C ARG A 62 10.48 -26.00 3.00
N ALA A 63 9.84 -25.15 3.81
CA ALA A 63 8.44 -25.34 4.17
C ALA A 63 7.57 -25.44 2.91
N ASP A 64 6.53 -26.27 2.98
CA ASP A 64 5.63 -26.48 1.85
C ASP A 64 4.85 -25.20 1.51
N GLU A 65 5.00 -24.75 0.27
CA GLU A 65 4.34 -23.55 -0.28
C GLU A 65 3.27 -23.91 -1.32
N SER A 66 3.10 -25.19 -1.65
CA SER A 66 2.21 -25.67 -2.72
C SER A 66 0.77 -25.17 -2.54
N ALA A 67 0.31 -25.06 -1.30
CA ALA A 67 -1.04 -24.61 -0.94
C ALA A 67 -1.43 -23.23 -1.51
N TRP A 68 -0.46 -22.32 -1.70
CA TRP A 68 -0.72 -20.96 -2.19
C TRP A 68 0.09 -20.57 -3.44
N THR A 69 1.06 -21.38 -3.86
CA THR A 69 1.87 -21.13 -5.08
C THR A 69 1.37 -21.89 -6.31
N GLN A 70 0.61 -22.97 -6.13
CA GLN A 70 0.13 -23.78 -7.25
C GLN A 70 -1.06 -23.09 -7.93
N THR A 71 -0.84 -22.58 -9.14
CA THR A 71 -1.88 -22.15 -10.06
C THR A 71 -2.28 -23.36 -10.88
N GLN A 72 -3.50 -23.88 -10.68
CA GLN A 72 -3.95 -25.02 -11.50
C GLN A 72 -4.21 -24.52 -12.91
N SER A 73 -3.53 -25.12 -13.90
CA SER A 73 -3.82 -24.83 -15.31
C SER A 73 -5.22 -25.36 -15.66
N PRO A 74 -6.02 -24.68 -16.50
CA PRO A 74 -7.41 -25.06 -16.78
C PRO A 74 -7.62 -26.39 -17.55
N GLY A 75 -6.65 -27.31 -17.57
CA GLY A 75 -6.64 -28.44 -18.52
C GLY A 75 -6.16 -29.80 -18.04
N GLU A 76 -5.66 -29.97 -16.81
CA GLU A 76 -5.28 -31.31 -16.32
C GLU A 76 -6.44 -31.98 -15.58
N ILE A 77 -7.43 -32.42 -16.35
CA ILE A 77 -8.30 -33.52 -15.92
C ILE A 77 -7.42 -34.77 -15.94
N VAL A 78 -6.86 -35.13 -14.78
CA VAL A 78 -6.30 -36.47 -14.59
C VAL A 78 -7.50 -37.41 -14.56
N ASP A 79 -7.74 -38.10 -15.67
CA ASP A 79 -8.73 -39.16 -15.82
C ASP A 79 -8.29 -40.37 -14.96
N ASP A 80 -8.48 -40.26 -13.65
CA ASP A 80 -8.37 -41.39 -12.74
C ASP A 80 -9.80 -41.89 -12.50
N GLY A 81 -10.14 -43.01 -13.16
CA GLY A 81 -11.50 -43.51 -13.43
C GLY A 81 -12.34 -43.93 -12.23
N LEU A 82 -12.43 -43.10 -11.18
CA LEU A 82 -13.30 -43.25 -10.03
C LEU A 82 -14.01 -41.92 -9.75
N LEU A 83 -15.30 -41.91 -10.11
CA LEU A 83 -16.30 -40.89 -9.76
C LEU A 83 -16.00 -39.48 -10.29
N SER A 84 -16.46 -39.24 -11.51
CA SER A 84 -16.79 -37.91 -12.04
C SER A 84 -17.94 -37.28 -11.24
N GLN A 85 -17.67 -36.87 -10.00
CA GLN A 85 -18.31 -35.69 -9.45
C GLN A 85 -17.48 -34.51 -9.96
N GLU A 86 -18.12 -33.57 -10.63
CA GLU A 86 -17.57 -32.23 -10.86
C GLU A 86 -17.19 -31.64 -9.50
N ALA A 87 -15.98 -31.93 -9.03
CA ALA A 87 -15.42 -31.29 -7.86
C ALA A 87 -15.17 -29.85 -8.28
N ALA A 88 -16.15 -28.99 -8.00
CA ALA A 88 -16.06 -27.56 -8.23
C ALA A 88 -14.71 -27.10 -7.70
N VAL A 89 -13.86 -26.61 -8.61
CA VAL A 89 -12.52 -26.13 -8.27
C VAL A 89 -12.70 -25.07 -7.17
N PRO A 90 -12.06 -25.22 -6.01
CA PRO A 90 -12.21 -24.24 -4.94
C PRO A 90 -11.71 -22.88 -5.45
N SER A 91 -12.50 -21.83 -5.27
CA SER A 91 -12.13 -20.48 -5.67
C SER A 91 -10.80 -20.07 -5.03
N SER A 92 -10.04 -19.20 -5.69
CA SER A 92 -8.75 -18.75 -5.14
C SER A 92 -8.95 -17.97 -3.83
N LEU A 93 -10.11 -17.33 -3.66
CA LEU A 93 -10.58 -16.75 -2.39
C LEU A 93 -10.83 -17.77 -1.26
N SER A 94 -11.08 -19.04 -1.58
CA SER A 94 -11.27 -20.10 -0.57
C SER A 94 -9.94 -20.66 -0.06
N THR A 95 -8.85 -20.45 -0.78
CA THR A 95 -7.52 -20.93 -0.37
C THR A 95 -6.85 -19.92 0.54
N SER A 96 -6.68 -20.30 1.81
CA SER A 96 -5.95 -19.48 2.78
C SER A 96 -4.48 -19.36 2.36
N SER A 97 -3.97 -18.13 2.31
CA SER A 97 -2.57 -17.84 1.97
C SER A 97 -1.92 -16.98 3.06
N PRO A 98 -0.57 -16.92 3.13
CA PRO A 98 0.13 -16.00 4.02
C PRO A 98 -0.31 -14.54 3.84
N VAL A 99 -0.70 -14.14 2.63
CA VAL A 99 -1.26 -12.81 2.34
C VAL A 99 -2.58 -12.61 3.10
N HIS A 100 -3.51 -13.56 3.00
CA HIS A 100 -4.77 -13.50 3.75
C HIS A 100 -4.56 -13.39 5.26
N LYS A 101 -3.54 -14.08 5.80
CA LYS A 101 -3.22 -14.06 7.23
C LYS A 101 -2.61 -12.74 7.68
N SER A 102 -1.68 -12.19 6.91
CA SER A 102 -1.09 -10.89 7.21
C SER A 102 -2.13 -9.77 7.14
N ILE A 103 -3.08 -9.83 6.20
CA ILE A 103 -4.23 -8.91 6.14
C ILE A 103 -5.12 -9.07 7.38
N ALA A 104 -5.55 -10.29 7.69
CA ALA A 104 -6.45 -10.56 8.81
C ALA A 104 -5.85 -10.16 10.18
N ALA A 105 -4.53 -10.28 10.33
CA ALA A 105 -3.80 -9.88 11.53
C ALA A 105 -3.38 -8.40 11.54
N GLY A 106 -3.59 -7.66 10.43
CA GLY A 106 -3.18 -6.26 10.31
C GLY A 106 -1.66 -6.06 10.23
N HIS A 107 -0.91 -7.07 9.78
CA HIS A 107 0.55 -7.00 9.68
C HIS A 107 0.99 -6.44 8.32
N HIS A 108 1.03 -5.12 8.22
CA HIS A 108 1.30 -4.41 6.98
C HIS A 108 2.72 -4.60 6.42
N ALA A 109 3.74 -4.65 7.29
CA ALA A 109 5.13 -4.86 6.84
C ALA A 109 5.32 -6.26 6.23
N MET A 110 4.73 -7.28 6.88
CA MET A 110 4.64 -8.63 6.34
C MET A 110 3.87 -8.68 5.03
N LEU A 111 2.71 -8.00 4.95
CA LEU A 111 1.92 -7.91 3.72
C LEU A 111 2.72 -7.29 2.57
N GLN A 112 3.38 -6.15 2.81
CA GLN A 112 4.22 -5.49 1.82
C GLN A 112 5.35 -6.42 1.35
N LYS A 113 6.01 -7.11 2.28
CA LYS A 113 7.05 -8.10 1.96
C LYS A 113 6.52 -9.21 1.07
N LEU A 114 5.38 -9.81 1.42
CA LEU A 114 4.76 -10.89 0.65
C LEU A 114 4.39 -10.45 -0.77
N LEU A 115 3.82 -9.25 -0.93
CA LEU A 115 3.39 -8.73 -2.23
C LEU A 115 4.58 -8.33 -3.13
N HIS A 116 5.63 -7.74 -2.57
CA HIS A 116 6.77 -7.21 -3.35
C HIS A 116 7.86 -8.25 -3.60
N GLN A 117 8.18 -9.10 -2.63
CA GLN A 117 9.32 -10.03 -2.72
C GLN A 117 8.92 -11.45 -3.12
N HIS A 118 7.67 -11.84 -2.87
CA HIS A 118 7.26 -13.24 -2.97
C HIS A 118 6.07 -13.46 -3.90
N HIS A 119 5.57 -12.39 -4.54
CA HIS A 119 4.51 -12.34 -5.55
C HIS A 119 3.53 -13.52 -5.46
N ASP A 120 2.56 -13.43 -4.55
CA ASP A 120 1.53 -14.46 -4.41
C ASP A 120 0.75 -14.55 -5.74
N PRO A 121 0.89 -15.65 -6.51
CA PRO A 121 0.31 -15.77 -7.85
C PRO A 121 -1.22 -15.74 -7.80
N LYS A 122 -1.82 -16.08 -6.65
CA LYS A 122 -3.26 -15.99 -6.41
C LYS A 122 -3.74 -14.57 -6.20
N THR A 123 -2.86 -13.60 -5.94
CA THR A 123 -3.26 -12.19 -5.76
C THR A 123 -4.02 -11.66 -6.97
N ARG A 124 -3.54 -11.99 -8.18
CA ARG A 124 -4.20 -11.63 -9.43
C ARG A 124 -5.58 -12.26 -9.51
N GLU A 125 -5.68 -13.56 -9.26
CA GLU A 125 -6.93 -14.33 -9.32
C GLU A 125 -7.95 -13.81 -8.29
N CYS A 126 -7.51 -13.55 -7.06
CA CYS A 126 -8.35 -12.96 -6.01
C CYS A 126 -8.87 -11.58 -6.42
N ILE A 127 -8.03 -10.70 -6.99
CA ILE A 127 -8.47 -9.38 -7.45
C ILE A 127 -9.48 -9.52 -8.59
N THR A 128 -9.27 -10.44 -9.52
CA THR A 128 -10.23 -10.69 -10.62
C THR A 128 -11.55 -11.27 -10.11
N GLU A 129 -11.51 -12.25 -9.19
CA GLU A 129 -12.71 -12.82 -8.56
C GLU A 129 -13.49 -11.77 -7.77
N LEU A 130 -12.80 -10.91 -7.01
CA LEU A 130 -13.42 -9.82 -6.24
C LEU A 130 -14.05 -8.77 -7.16
N ARG A 131 -13.39 -8.40 -8.25
CA ARG A 131 -13.94 -7.46 -9.24
C ARG A 131 -15.22 -8.00 -9.86
N ASP A 132 -15.26 -9.29 -10.17
CA ASP A 132 -16.39 -9.92 -10.86
C ASP A 132 -17.50 -10.36 -9.88
N HIS A 133 -17.31 -10.13 -8.58
CA HIS A 133 -18.26 -10.50 -7.53
C HIS A 133 -19.50 -9.59 -7.56
N PRO A 134 -20.74 -10.13 -7.54
CA PRO A 134 -21.97 -9.36 -7.75
C PRO A 134 -22.24 -8.29 -6.67
N ASP A 135 -21.75 -8.51 -5.45
CA ASP A 135 -21.94 -7.58 -4.32
C ASP A 135 -20.91 -6.45 -4.27
N LEU A 136 -19.86 -6.51 -5.09
CA LEU A 136 -18.81 -5.49 -5.12
C LEU A 136 -19.03 -4.58 -6.32
N ASP A 137 -19.18 -3.29 -6.05
CA ASP A 137 -19.18 -2.26 -7.10
C ASP A 137 -17.74 -1.77 -7.32
N PRO A 138 -17.08 -2.12 -8.45
CA PRO A 138 -15.73 -1.66 -8.74
C PRO A 138 -15.66 -0.16 -9.06
N TYR A 139 -16.80 0.48 -9.29
CA TYR A 139 -16.91 1.92 -9.55
C TYR A 139 -17.17 2.75 -8.28
N LEU A 140 -17.22 2.09 -7.12
CA LEU A 140 -17.45 2.74 -5.84
C LEU A 140 -16.34 3.76 -5.52
N ARG A 141 -16.76 4.89 -4.98
CA ARG A 141 -15.88 5.97 -4.51
C ARG A 141 -16.04 6.19 -3.02
N THR A 142 -14.97 6.63 -2.36
CA THR A 142 -15.05 6.96 -0.94
C THR A 142 -16.04 8.12 -0.69
N PRO A 143 -16.95 8.03 0.30
CA PRO A 143 -18.03 9.01 0.47
C PRO A 143 -17.59 10.47 0.71
N VAL A 144 -16.39 10.68 1.27
CA VAL A 144 -15.90 12.02 1.64
C VAL A 144 -14.95 12.57 0.59
N PHE A 145 -14.01 11.75 0.10
CA PHE A 145 -12.92 12.22 -0.76
C PHE A 145 -13.10 11.84 -2.23
N GLY A 146 -14.16 11.10 -2.58
CA GLY A 146 -14.42 10.70 -3.96
C GLY A 146 -13.32 9.81 -4.55
N VAL A 147 -12.51 9.15 -3.70
CA VAL A 147 -11.36 8.37 -4.15
C VAL A 147 -11.86 7.03 -4.69
N HIS A 148 -11.67 6.86 -6.00
CA HIS A 148 -11.87 5.60 -6.72
C HIS A 148 -10.68 4.64 -6.54
N LEU A 149 -10.91 3.33 -6.66
CA LEU A 149 -9.89 2.27 -6.55
C LEU A 149 -8.68 2.50 -7.47
N LEU A 150 -8.93 2.98 -8.69
CA LEU A 150 -7.89 3.33 -9.66
C LEU A 150 -6.91 4.40 -9.16
N HIS A 151 -7.33 5.33 -8.30
CA HIS A 151 -6.39 6.30 -7.71
C HIS A 151 -5.36 5.60 -6.82
N PHE A 152 -5.77 4.59 -6.04
CA PHE A 152 -4.85 3.80 -5.24
C PHE A 152 -3.90 2.98 -6.10
N ALA A 153 -4.43 2.33 -7.15
CA ALA A 153 -3.61 1.57 -8.10
C ALA A 153 -2.53 2.45 -8.77
N VAL A 154 -2.91 3.66 -9.19
CA VAL A 154 -1.98 4.64 -9.77
C VAL A 154 -0.98 5.17 -8.75
N ALA A 155 -1.40 5.40 -7.50
CA ALA A 155 -0.51 5.89 -6.44
C ALA A 155 0.65 4.93 -6.14
N CYS A 156 0.50 3.63 -6.44
CA CYS A 156 1.56 2.63 -6.29
C CYS A 156 2.65 2.69 -7.38
N HIS A 157 2.44 3.41 -8.49
CA HIS A 157 3.30 3.35 -9.69
C HIS A 157 3.57 1.92 -10.16
N SER A 158 2.53 1.08 -10.18
CA SER A 158 2.64 -0.29 -10.64
C SER A 158 1.64 -0.57 -11.75
N SER A 159 2.12 -1.13 -12.86
CA SER A 159 1.28 -1.55 -13.99
C SER A 159 0.42 -2.77 -13.65
N ALA A 160 0.86 -3.60 -12.70
CA ALA A 160 0.21 -4.85 -12.37
C ALA A 160 -1.21 -4.66 -11.82
N PRO A 161 -1.48 -3.86 -10.76
CA PRO A 161 -2.83 -3.62 -10.27
C PRO A 161 -3.76 -2.99 -11.32
N LEU A 162 -3.25 -2.07 -12.15
CA LEU A 162 -4.03 -1.45 -13.22
C LEU A 162 -4.47 -2.49 -14.25
N SER A 163 -3.54 -3.37 -14.66
CA SER A 163 -3.82 -4.45 -15.62
C SER A 163 -4.80 -5.48 -15.06
N TRP A 164 -4.71 -5.81 -13.77
CA TRP A 164 -5.56 -6.82 -13.13
C TRP A 164 -6.99 -6.32 -12.95
N LEU A 165 -7.15 -5.04 -12.59
CA LEU A 165 -8.48 -4.43 -12.47
C LEU A 165 -9.16 -4.37 -13.84
N GLY A 166 -8.44 -3.98 -14.89
CA GLY A 166 -9.02 -3.90 -16.24
C GLY A 166 -10.21 -2.94 -16.35
N LEU A 167 -10.29 -1.96 -15.43
CA LEU A 167 -11.33 -0.95 -15.42
C LEU A 167 -10.94 0.21 -16.36
N PRO A 168 -11.91 0.84 -17.05
CA PRO A 168 -11.61 1.99 -17.89
C PRO A 168 -11.09 3.14 -17.02
N LEU A 169 -9.91 3.69 -17.36
CA LEU A 169 -9.28 4.76 -16.56
C LEU A 169 -10.15 6.02 -16.45
N SER A 170 -11.01 6.26 -17.44
CA SER A 170 -12.00 7.34 -17.43
C SER A 170 -13.05 7.21 -16.31
N SER A 171 -13.31 6.01 -15.79
CA SER A 171 -14.26 5.82 -14.69
C SER A 171 -13.75 6.36 -13.36
N ALA A 172 -12.44 6.57 -13.24
CA ALA A 172 -11.83 7.09 -12.02
C ALA A 172 -12.26 8.52 -11.71
N GLY A 173 -12.66 9.34 -12.69
CA GLY A 173 -13.05 10.75 -12.51
C GLY A 173 -12.04 11.56 -11.71
N SER A 174 -12.53 12.50 -10.90
CA SER A 174 -11.70 13.29 -9.99
C SER A 174 -12.04 13.04 -8.52
N THR A 175 -11.06 13.28 -7.64
CA THR A 175 -11.29 13.29 -6.18
C THR A 175 -12.04 14.55 -5.75
N ALA A 176 -12.48 14.61 -4.49
CA ALA A 176 -13.07 15.81 -3.89
C ALA A 176 -12.13 17.03 -3.94
N PHE A 177 -10.83 16.80 -4.14
CA PHE A 177 -9.85 17.85 -4.31
C PHE A 177 -9.58 18.21 -5.77
N GLY A 178 -10.36 17.70 -6.73
CA GLY A 178 -10.17 17.94 -8.16
C GLY A 178 -9.01 17.15 -8.78
N GLN A 179 -8.41 16.21 -8.05
CA GLN A 179 -7.28 15.44 -8.57
C GLN A 179 -7.76 14.34 -9.51
N THR A 180 -7.22 14.34 -10.72
CA THR A 180 -7.36 13.25 -11.69
C THR A 180 -6.28 12.18 -11.46
N LEU A 181 -6.33 11.06 -12.20
CA LEU A 181 -5.28 10.05 -12.16
C LEU A 181 -3.89 10.63 -12.53
N LEU A 182 -3.82 11.58 -13.46
CA LEU A 182 -2.56 12.28 -13.79
C LEU A 182 -1.99 13.01 -12.58
N HIS A 183 -2.83 13.69 -11.79
CA HIS A 183 -2.36 14.35 -10.57
C HIS A 183 -1.79 13.32 -9.60
N ILE A 184 -2.52 12.25 -9.31
CA ILE A 184 -2.09 11.23 -8.34
C ILE A 184 -0.78 10.57 -8.77
N ALA A 185 -0.60 10.27 -10.05
CA ALA A 185 0.63 9.71 -10.59
C ALA A 185 1.82 10.69 -10.51
N SER A 186 1.56 11.98 -10.61
CA SER A 186 2.59 13.03 -10.58
C SER A 186 2.96 13.50 -9.17
N LEU A 187 2.18 13.14 -8.15
CA LEU A 187 2.47 13.52 -6.76
C LEU A 187 3.81 12.93 -6.27
N PRO A 188 4.58 13.68 -5.47
CA PRO A 188 5.75 13.14 -4.79
C PRO A 188 5.31 12.06 -3.80
N LEU A 189 6.10 10.99 -3.67
CA LEU A 189 5.79 9.89 -2.74
C LEU A 189 5.70 10.39 -1.30
N THR A 190 6.69 11.19 -0.90
CA THR A 190 6.72 11.86 0.41
C THR A 190 7.19 13.30 0.25
N PHE A 191 7.06 14.09 1.31
CA PHE A 191 7.60 15.46 1.35
C PHE A 191 9.14 15.49 1.30
N GLU A 192 9.81 14.34 1.41
CA GLU A 192 11.28 14.24 1.29
C GLU A 192 11.73 14.20 -0.17
N CYS A 193 10.81 13.92 -1.09
CA CYS A 193 11.07 13.81 -2.53
C CYS A 193 10.94 15.15 -3.27
N ILE A 194 11.05 16.31 -2.60
CA ILE A 194 10.80 17.63 -3.21
C ILE A 194 11.97 18.59 -2.96
N TYR A 195 12.05 19.70 -3.71
CA TYR A 195 13.07 20.75 -3.50
C TYR A 195 12.76 21.61 -2.26
N GLN A 196 12.92 21.05 -1.05
CA GLN A 196 12.57 21.70 0.23
C GLN A 196 13.25 23.04 0.51
N ASN A 197 14.37 23.36 -0.16
CA ASN A 197 15.05 24.65 0.04
C ASN A 197 14.44 25.77 -0.82
N ASN A 198 13.59 25.42 -1.79
CA ASN A 198 12.93 26.37 -2.66
C ASN A 198 11.60 26.79 -2.02
N PRO A 199 11.45 28.07 -1.62
CA PRO A 199 10.24 28.53 -0.93
C PRO A 199 8.99 28.47 -1.81
N ASP A 200 9.15 28.65 -3.13
CA ASP A 200 8.05 28.62 -4.09
C ASP A 200 7.48 27.20 -4.22
N VAL A 201 8.37 26.21 -4.26
CA VAL A 201 8.03 24.78 -4.26
C VAL A 201 7.35 24.38 -2.95
N VAL A 202 7.87 24.82 -1.81
CA VAL A 202 7.31 24.51 -0.49
C VAL A 202 5.93 25.13 -0.29
N ARG A 203 5.68 26.31 -0.86
CA ARG A 203 4.36 26.95 -0.83
C ARG A 203 3.36 26.27 -1.76
N SER A 204 3.81 25.71 -2.88
CA SER A 204 2.94 25.17 -3.92
C SER A 204 2.55 23.70 -3.70
N ILE A 205 3.42 22.89 -3.05
CA ILE A 205 3.09 21.49 -2.71
C ILE A 205 2.30 21.42 -1.41
N HIS A 206 1.06 20.95 -1.51
CA HIS A 206 0.24 20.66 -0.34
C HIS A 206 -0.03 19.16 -0.12
N ARG A 207 0.43 18.30 -1.04
CA ARG A 207 0.02 16.89 -1.11
C ARG A 207 1.14 15.96 -1.51
N THR A 208 1.03 14.72 -1.04
CA THR A 208 1.91 13.60 -1.37
C THR A 208 1.04 12.37 -1.62
N ARG A 209 1.57 11.38 -2.35
CA ARG A 209 0.86 10.10 -2.59
C ARG A 209 1.28 9.00 -1.62
N THR A 210 1.68 9.35 -0.39
CA THR A 210 2.14 8.36 0.58
C THR A 210 1.07 7.30 0.82
N LEU A 211 1.49 6.04 0.75
CA LEU A 211 0.68 4.86 1.06
C LEU A 211 0.95 4.35 2.48
N ASP A 212 1.74 5.09 3.26
CA ASP A 212 2.02 4.75 4.64
C ASP A 212 0.74 4.85 5.48
N LEU A 213 0.32 3.71 6.02
CA LEU A 213 -0.80 3.62 6.95
C LEU A 213 -0.47 4.26 8.31
N ALA A 214 0.82 4.36 8.64
CA ALA A 214 1.32 5.16 9.74
C ALA A 214 1.29 6.64 9.32
N TRP A 215 0.07 7.20 9.23
CA TRP A 215 -0.10 8.64 9.15
C TRP A 215 0.62 9.24 10.36
N SER A 216 1.77 9.87 10.12
CA SER A 216 2.44 10.62 11.17
C SER A 216 1.73 11.97 11.23
N PRO A 217 0.91 12.25 12.27
CA PRO A 217 0.28 13.55 12.39
C PRO A 217 1.37 14.59 12.34
N HIS A 218 1.35 15.44 11.31
CA HIS A 218 2.12 16.66 11.44
C HIS A 218 1.42 17.48 12.53
N PRO A 219 2.14 18.00 13.55
CA PRO A 219 1.53 18.76 14.65
C PRO A 219 0.84 20.06 14.23
N ARG A 220 0.75 20.37 12.93
CA ARG A 220 0.09 21.54 12.40
C ARG A 220 -0.81 21.10 11.23
N PRO A 221 -1.95 21.77 11.02
CA PRO A 221 -2.77 21.53 9.83
C PRO A 221 -2.08 22.09 8.58
N SER A 222 -2.42 21.57 7.39
CA SER A 222 -2.01 22.22 6.14
C SER A 222 -2.61 23.64 6.12
N PRO A 223 -1.85 24.67 5.70
CA PRO A 223 -0.49 24.64 5.16
C PRO A 223 0.62 24.89 6.21
N LEU A 224 0.30 25.19 7.47
CA LEU A 224 1.22 25.61 8.55
C LEU A 224 2.33 24.59 8.88
N HIS A 225 2.07 23.35 8.52
CA HIS A 225 2.93 22.19 8.75
C HIS A 225 4.04 22.08 7.70
N MET A 226 3.85 22.78 6.58
CA MET A 226 4.78 22.93 5.47
C MET A 226 5.51 24.28 5.48
N GLU A 227 5.28 25.15 6.47
CA GLU A 227 6.14 26.32 6.66
C GLU A 227 7.59 25.88 6.84
N PRO A 228 8.57 26.50 6.12
CA PRO A 228 9.98 26.18 6.26
C PRO A 228 10.36 26.24 7.74
N ARG A 229 10.73 25.09 8.32
CA ARG A 229 11.22 25.09 9.70
C ARG A 229 12.56 25.82 9.70
N LEU A 230 12.63 26.97 10.37
CA LEU A 230 13.91 27.46 10.87
C LEU A 230 14.52 26.34 11.72
N PRO A 231 15.80 25.97 11.51
CA PRO A 231 16.43 24.89 12.26
C PRO A 231 16.22 25.12 13.77
N SER A 232 15.45 24.23 14.40
CA SER A 232 15.22 24.32 15.85
C SER A 232 16.54 24.05 16.57
N ARG A 233 17.15 25.10 17.13
CA ARG A 233 18.42 25.03 17.88
C ARG A 233 18.43 24.03 19.05
N LEU A 234 17.26 23.53 19.48
CA LEU A 234 17.09 22.75 20.71
C LEU A 234 16.71 21.28 20.48
N ASN A 235 16.50 20.83 19.24
CA ASN A 235 16.21 19.42 18.97
C ASN A 235 16.65 19.05 17.54
N PRO A 236 17.80 18.35 17.35
CA PRO A 236 18.22 17.85 16.05
C PRO A 236 17.43 16.57 15.74
N LEU A 237 16.10 16.68 15.64
CA LEU A 237 15.35 15.68 14.87
C LEU A 237 15.90 15.79 13.46
N ARG A 238 16.56 14.70 13.01
CA ARG A 238 17.37 14.66 11.81
C ARG A 238 16.75 15.52 10.71
N PRO A 239 17.51 16.41 10.03
CA PRO A 239 17.02 16.96 8.78
C PRO A 239 16.61 15.75 7.95
N ARG A 240 15.30 15.62 7.66
CA ARG A 240 14.83 14.56 6.77
C ARG A 240 15.53 14.86 5.46
N GLY A 241 16.54 14.06 5.16
CA GLY A 241 17.36 14.24 3.98
C GLY A 241 16.44 14.22 2.77
N ARG A 242 16.82 14.96 1.73
CA ARG A 242 16.18 14.76 0.42
C ARG A 242 16.36 13.30 0.04
N THR A 243 15.25 12.64 -0.28
CA THR A 243 15.25 11.24 -0.72
C THR A 243 14.80 11.22 -2.18
N PRO A 244 15.74 11.30 -3.15
CA PRO A 244 15.41 11.24 -4.56
C PRO A 244 14.80 9.87 -4.92
N MET A 245 14.03 9.84 -6.01
CA MET A 245 13.54 8.57 -6.56
C MET A 245 14.71 7.72 -7.04
N THR A 246 14.64 6.41 -6.84
CA THR A 246 15.53 5.44 -7.49
C THR A 246 15.22 5.35 -8.99
N SER A 247 16.16 4.85 -9.80
CA SER A 247 15.92 4.66 -11.24
C SER A 247 14.74 3.73 -11.53
N ALA A 248 14.54 2.68 -10.73
CA ALA A 248 13.40 1.80 -10.85
C ALA A 248 12.07 2.51 -10.56
N GLU A 249 12.04 3.42 -9.58
CA GLU A 249 10.84 4.22 -9.29
C GLU A 249 10.56 5.25 -10.38
N GLN A 250 11.58 5.85 -10.99
CA GLN A 250 11.43 6.76 -12.13
C GLN A 250 10.83 6.03 -13.33
N GLU A 251 11.37 4.85 -13.66
CA GLU A 251 10.86 4.00 -14.74
C GLU A 251 9.42 3.56 -14.48
N ALA A 252 9.12 3.13 -13.25
CA ALA A 252 7.78 2.75 -12.84
C ALA A 252 6.77 3.91 -12.91
N GLN A 253 7.18 5.12 -12.54
CA GLN A 253 6.37 6.33 -12.71
C GLN A 253 6.12 6.62 -14.20
N LEU A 254 7.16 6.57 -15.03
CA LEU A 254 7.07 6.82 -16.46
C LEU A 254 6.12 5.83 -17.14
N ASP A 255 6.25 4.53 -16.86
CA ASP A 255 5.39 3.50 -17.42
C ASP A 255 3.93 3.66 -16.98
N THR A 256 3.70 3.99 -15.70
CA THR A 256 2.36 4.28 -15.19
C THR A 256 1.76 5.49 -15.90
N LEU A 257 2.55 6.56 -16.10
CA LEU A 257 2.10 7.77 -16.77
C LEU A 257 1.81 7.56 -18.25
N ARG A 258 2.61 6.76 -18.97
CA ARG A 258 2.31 6.38 -20.37
C ARG A 258 0.92 5.76 -20.50
N VAL A 259 0.61 4.78 -19.66
CA VAL A 259 -0.71 4.10 -19.66
C VAL A 259 -1.86 5.09 -19.40
N ILE A 260 -1.64 6.08 -18.52
CA ILE A 260 -2.66 7.09 -18.18
C ILE A 260 -2.82 8.12 -19.32
N VAL A 261 -1.72 8.57 -19.92
CA VAL A 261 -1.71 9.51 -21.05
C VAL A 261 -2.38 8.90 -22.27
N ASP A 262 -2.11 7.63 -22.57
CA ASP A 262 -2.74 6.88 -23.66
C ASP A 262 -4.27 6.77 -23.49
N ALA A 263 -4.76 6.86 -22.25
CA ALA A 263 -6.20 6.89 -21.96
C ALA A 263 -6.85 8.27 -22.20
N GLY A 264 -6.10 9.28 -22.64
CA GLY A 264 -6.64 10.59 -23.04
C GLY A 264 -7.12 11.45 -21.87
N ILE A 265 -6.53 11.29 -20.68
CA ILE A 265 -6.87 12.14 -19.53
C ILE A 265 -6.36 13.56 -19.78
N ASP A 266 -7.23 14.55 -19.53
CA ASP A 266 -6.92 15.96 -19.77
C ASP A 266 -5.78 16.48 -18.88
N VAL A 267 -4.75 17.03 -19.53
CA VAL A 267 -3.58 17.64 -18.89
C VAL A 267 -3.87 19.05 -18.34
N ARG A 268 -4.93 19.70 -18.82
CA ARG A 268 -5.36 21.03 -18.35
C ARG A 268 -6.07 21.00 -17.00
N ALA A 269 -6.44 19.82 -16.52
CA ALA A 269 -7.15 19.68 -15.27
C ALA A 269 -6.34 20.31 -14.13
N GLN A 270 -7.00 21.17 -13.35
CA GLN A 270 -6.46 21.79 -12.15
C GLN A 270 -7.15 21.22 -10.92
N ASP A 271 -6.37 20.91 -9.90
CA ASP A 271 -6.93 20.57 -8.59
C ASP A 271 -7.42 21.82 -7.84
N VAL A 272 -7.95 21.65 -6.63
CA VAL A 272 -8.47 22.79 -5.85
C VAL A 272 -7.41 23.85 -5.61
N ASP A 273 -6.13 23.51 -5.56
CA ASP A 273 -5.03 24.44 -5.32
C ASP A 273 -4.53 25.11 -6.63
N GLY A 274 -5.20 24.86 -7.74
CA GLY A 274 -4.85 25.37 -9.07
C GLY A 274 -3.67 24.63 -9.71
N ASN A 275 -3.13 23.61 -9.04
CA ASN A 275 -2.02 22.83 -9.55
C ASN A 275 -2.54 21.86 -10.61
N THR A 276 -1.87 21.84 -11.76
CA THR A 276 -1.97 20.76 -12.74
C THR A 276 -0.98 19.65 -12.39
N ALA A 277 -1.09 18.49 -13.04
CA ALA A 277 -0.12 17.41 -12.87
C ALA A 277 1.34 17.82 -13.21
N LEU A 278 1.53 18.77 -14.13
CA LEU A 278 2.84 19.33 -14.47
C LEU A 278 3.47 20.15 -13.32
N HIS A 279 2.66 20.81 -12.48
CA HIS A 279 3.19 21.53 -11.30
C HIS A 279 3.87 20.56 -10.34
N TYR A 280 3.21 19.44 -10.01
CA TYR A 280 3.76 18.41 -9.12
C TYR A 280 5.04 17.77 -9.69
N LEU A 281 5.09 17.49 -10.99
CA LEU A 281 6.31 17.03 -11.65
C LEU A 281 7.42 18.07 -11.60
N ALA A 282 7.07 19.35 -11.73
CA ALA A 282 7.97 20.51 -11.65
C ALA A 282 8.41 20.90 -10.24
N GLU A 283 7.98 20.16 -9.22
CA GLU A 283 8.39 20.36 -7.82
C GLU A 283 9.11 19.15 -7.20
N THR A 284 8.91 17.97 -7.78
CA THR A 284 9.50 16.70 -7.33
C THR A 284 10.99 16.59 -7.74
N LEU A 285 11.82 16.07 -6.83
CA LEU A 285 13.24 15.81 -7.09
C LEU A 285 13.41 14.81 -8.23
N ASN A 286 14.48 15.01 -9.02
CA ASN A 286 14.98 14.06 -10.00
C ASN A 286 13.91 13.36 -10.85
N VAL A 287 12.82 14.05 -11.21
CA VAL A 287 11.83 13.53 -12.16
C VAL A 287 12.52 13.26 -13.49
N ASP A 288 12.19 12.13 -14.12
CA ASP A 288 12.69 11.79 -15.45
C ASP A 288 12.26 12.89 -16.45
N PRO A 289 13.20 13.54 -17.16
CA PRO A 289 12.87 14.53 -18.18
C PRO A 289 11.91 14.01 -19.25
N GLY A 290 11.95 12.70 -19.55
CA GLY A 290 11.02 12.05 -20.46
C GLY A 290 9.56 12.11 -20.01
N VAL A 291 9.31 12.13 -18.69
CA VAL A 291 7.95 12.32 -18.15
C VAL A 291 7.45 13.74 -18.40
N MET A 292 8.32 14.74 -18.20
CA MET A 292 7.96 16.14 -18.51
C MET A 292 7.65 16.30 -20.00
N GLN A 293 8.51 15.75 -20.86
CA GLN A 293 8.32 15.85 -22.29
C GLN A 293 7.06 15.13 -22.75
N LEU A 294 6.76 13.95 -22.19
CA LEU A 294 5.53 13.21 -22.45
C LEU A 294 4.29 14.08 -22.22
N PHE A 295 4.27 14.86 -21.13
CA PHE A 295 3.15 15.75 -20.81
C PHE A 295 3.10 16.98 -21.71
N ILE A 296 4.25 17.56 -22.04
CA ILE A 296 4.35 18.71 -22.94
C ILE A 296 3.85 18.35 -24.35
N ASP A 297 4.15 17.14 -24.82
CA ASP A 297 3.76 16.62 -26.12
C ASP A 297 2.25 16.28 -26.21
N MET A 298 1.53 16.23 -25.09
CA MET A 298 0.07 16.07 -25.08
C MET A 298 -0.62 17.30 -25.68
N ASP A 299 -1.89 17.13 -26.07
CA ASP A 299 -2.71 18.27 -26.48
C ASP A 299 -2.73 19.35 -25.40
N ALA A 300 -2.19 20.51 -25.74
CA ALA A 300 -1.98 21.67 -24.87
C ALA A 300 -1.07 21.50 -23.66
N GLY A 301 -0.23 20.46 -23.65
CA GLY A 301 0.83 20.31 -22.67
C GLY A 301 1.74 21.54 -22.62
N GLU A 302 2.18 22.02 -23.78
CA GLU A 302 2.99 23.24 -23.91
C GLU A 302 2.29 24.48 -23.33
N GLU A 303 1.02 24.70 -23.65
CA GLU A 303 0.23 25.82 -23.12
C GLU A 303 0.17 25.76 -21.59
N VAL A 304 -0.14 24.59 -21.03
CA VAL A 304 -0.20 24.38 -19.57
C VAL A 304 1.15 24.58 -18.93
N TYR A 305 2.23 24.08 -19.55
CA TYR A 305 3.58 24.19 -19.02
C TYR A 305 4.03 25.65 -18.87
N HIS A 306 3.68 26.52 -19.82
CA HIS A 306 4.07 27.94 -19.77
C HIS A 306 3.08 28.84 -19.03
N LEU A 307 1.77 28.61 -19.21
CA LEU A 307 0.73 29.61 -18.89
C LEU A 307 -0.20 29.22 -17.75
N ALA A 308 -0.32 27.93 -17.41
CA ALA A 308 -1.20 27.54 -16.30
C ALA A 308 -0.62 28.06 -14.99
N LEU A 309 -1.42 28.76 -14.19
CA LEU A 309 -1.00 29.30 -12.91
C LEU A 309 -1.74 28.58 -11.78
N ASN A 310 -0.99 28.21 -10.74
CA ASN A 310 -1.58 27.75 -9.49
C ASN A 310 -2.06 28.93 -8.61
N ARG A 311 -2.56 28.63 -7.41
CA ARG A 311 -3.02 29.66 -6.45
C ARG A 311 -1.93 30.65 -6.03
N GLU A 312 -0.66 30.25 -6.08
CA GLU A 312 0.48 31.12 -5.78
C GLU A 312 0.91 31.96 -6.99
N GLY A 313 0.23 31.83 -8.14
CA GLY A 313 0.54 32.57 -9.36
C GLY A 313 1.78 32.04 -10.09
N LEU A 314 2.18 30.79 -9.83
CA LEU A 314 3.36 30.16 -10.43
C LEU A 314 2.93 29.19 -11.52
N SER A 315 3.70 29.16 -12.61
CA SER A 315 3.53 28.17 -13.67
C SER A 315 4.45 26.96 -13.49
N PRO A 316 4.15 25.80 -14.12
CA PRO A 316 5.03 24.64 -14.06
C PRO A 316 6.44 24.97 -14.52
N ARG A 317 6.58 25.77 -15.58
CA ARG A 317 7.87 26.23 -16.07
C ARG A 317 8.63 27.08 -15.04
N ALA A 318 7.96 28.04 -14.40
CA ALA A 318 8.60 28.87 -13.38
C ALA A 318 9.13 28.03 -12.22
N LEU A 319 8.34 27.05 -11.77
CA LEU A 319 8.74 26.08 -10.76
C LEU A 319 9.92 25.21 -11.24
N TRP A 320 9.88 24.71 -12.48
CA TRP A 320 10.94 23.90 -13.07
C TRP A 320 12.27 24.65 -13.18
N GLU A 321 12.26 25.90 -13.66
CA GLU A 321 13.46 26.71 -13.85
C GLU A 321 14.08 27.14 -12.50
N SER A 322 13.25 27.41 -11.49
CA SER A 322 13.71 27.79 -10.14
C SER A 322 14.54 26.70 -9.44
N ARG A 323 14.50 25.46 -9.92
CA ARG A 323 15.35 24.35 -9.46
C ARG A 323 16.82 24.57 -9.77
N SER A 324 17.12 25.04 -10.98
CA SER A 324 18.48 25.21 -11.50
C SER A 324 19.24 26.30 -10.73
N SER A 325 18.54 27.39 -10.37
CA SER A 325 19.08 28.47 -9.55
C SER A 325 19.44 28.03 -8.14
N SER A 326 18.75 27.00 -7.61
CA SER A 326 18.98 26.47 -6.27
C SER A 326 20.15 25.47 -6.20
N ASN A 327 20.50 24.82 -7.31
CA ASN A 327 21.63 23.87 -7.37
C ASN A 327 23.00 24.57 -7.47
N GLN A 328 23.06 25.77 -8.06
CA GLN A 328 24.33 26.53 -8.15
C GLN A 328 24.84 27.04 -6.79
N VAL A 329 23.98 27.19 -5.78
CA VAL A 329 24.37 27.68 -4.45
C VAL A 329 25.01 26.59 -3.58
N MET A 330 25.08 25.32 -4.04
CA MET A 330 25.65 24.21 -3.28
C MET A 330 26.93 23.59 -3.86
N GLU A 331 27.47 24.12 -4.97
CA GLU A 331 28.73 23.66 -5.57
C GLU A 331 29.93 24.61 -5.32
N GLU A 332 29.77 25.68 -4.54
CA GLU A 332 30.85 26.55 -4.04
C GLU A 332 30.99 26.46 -2.51
#